data_AF-A0A952EZ64-F1
#
_entry.id   AF-A0A952EZ64-F1
#
_cell.length_a   1.000
_cell.length_b   1.000
_cell.length_c   1.000
_cell.angle_alpha   90.00
_cell.angle_beta   90.00
_cell.angle_gamma   90.00
#
_symmetry.space_group_name_H-M   'P 1'
#
loop_
_entity.id
_entity.type
_entity.pdbx_description
1 polymer ?
#
loop_
_entity_poly.entity_id
_entity_poly.type
_entity_poly.pdbx_seq_one_letter_code
_entity_poly.pdbx_strand_id
1 'polypeptide(L)'
;MRRDGIPDSHEDGLAYLADVVGDIGAASSPARREVFLTSGSDMITFLLRKGVRLVRCPGWSDYYPNHKGGNTAGRGVEGIPFDAAELGSWSDKVQPSMAKNFGFAVLTNELRSVQYFNRAPRAFAVAMHVFARTMAARIRRREMLTNGASLIAQMLKSLIGLADGRPPLWTNTTMEDLIVEDGRVVGARVKRDGATLSIEARRGVLLAAGGFGH
;
A
#
# COMPACT_ATOMS: atom_id res chain seq x y z
N MET A 1 8.34 10.24 8.72
CA MET A 1 8.48 11.29 9.76
C MET A 1 9.93 11.68 9.96
N ARG A 2 10.77 10.83 10.58
CA ARG A 2 12.19 11.13 10.89
C ARG A 2 13.02 11.73 9.74
N ARG A 3 13.02 11.10 8.55
CA ARG A 3 13.74 11.58 7.35
C ARG A 3 13.37 13.02 6.96
N ASP A 4 12.11 13.39 7.15
CA ASP A 4 11.55 14.68 6.74
C ASP A 4 11.49 15.67 7.92
N GLY A 5 12.10 15.34 9.07
CA GLY A 5 12.17 16.21 10.24
C GLY A 5 10.83 16.52 10.92
N ILE A 6 9.80 15.69 10.68
CA ILE A 6 8.47 15.92 11.29
C ILE A 6 8.43 15.30 12.69
N PRO A 7 8.10 16.08 13.74
CA PRO A 7 7.88 15.55 15.07
C PRO A 7 6.75 14.51 15.07
N ASP A 8 7.07 13.32 15.58
CA ASP A 8 6.14 12.22 15.78
C ASP A 8 6.79 11.18 16.70
N SER A 9 5.99 10.45 17.47
CA SER A 9 6.48 9.45 18.42
C SER A 9 5.56 8.23 18.47
N HIS A 10 6.08 7.14 19.03
CA HIS A 10 5.28 5.93 19.26
C HIS A 10 4.17 6.22 20.28
N GLU A 11 4.50 7.00 21.31
CA GLU A 11 3.61 7.46 22.36
C GLU A 11 2.45 8.31 21.78
N ASP A 12 2.73 9.20 20.83
CA ASP A 12 1.69 9.97 20.14
C ASP A 12 0.76 9.06 19.33
N GLY A 13 1.32 8.07 18.64
CA GLY A 13 0.52 7.08 17.89
C GLY A 13 -0.41 6.26 18.80
N LEU A 14 0.10 5.82 19.95
CA LEU A 14 -0.71 5.10 20.95
C LEU A 14 -1.79 6.00 21.54
N ALA A 15 -1.44 7.24 21.90
CA ALA A 15 -2.39 8.21 22.45
C ALA A 15 -3.50 8.53 21.45
N TYR A 16 -3.16 8.65 20.17
CA TYR A 16 -4.12 8.88 19.10
C TYR A 16 -5.09 7.73 18.91
N LEU A 17 -4.59 6.49 18.83
CA LEU A 17 -5.45 5.32 18.74
C LEU A 17 -6.33 5.16 19.99
N ALA A 18 -5.79 5.46 21.17
CA ALA A 18 -6.55 5.40 22.42
C ALA A 18 -7.69 6.41 22.48
N ASP A 19 -7.43 7.66 22.08
CA ASP A 19 -8.41 8.75 22.15
C ASP A 19 -9.48 8.64 21.06
N VAL A 20 -9.07 8.36 19.81
CA VAL A 20 -10.00 8.32 18.67
C VAL A 20 -10.83 7.04 18.62
N VAL A 21 -10.21 5.89 18.90
CA VAL A 21 -10.92 4.59 18.82
C VAL A 21 -11.61 4.24 20.13
N GLY A 22 -11.09 4.70 21.27
CA GLY A 22 -11.66 4.38 22.59
C GLY A 22 -11.50 2.91 22.99
N ASP A 23 -12.44 2.36 23.76
CA ASP A 23 -12.49 0.92 24.04
C ASP A 23 -13.60 0.26 23.22
N ILE A 24 -13.19 -0.55 22.24
CA ILE A 24 -14.10 -1.34 21.39
C ILE A 24 -13.85 -2.84 21.55
N GLY A 25 -13.22 -3.23 22.67
CA GLY A 25 -12.86 -4.61 22.98
C GLY A 25 -11.68 -5.14 22.17
N ALA A 26 -11.68 -6.46 21.96
CA ALA A 26 -10.51 -7.19 21.45
C ALA A 26 -10.03 -6.75 20.06
N ALA A 27 -10.88 -6.13 19.25
CA ALA A 27 -10.52 -5.67 17.90
C ALA A 27 -9.43 -4.58 17.91
N SER A 28 -9.43 -3.71 18.92
CA SER A 28 -8.46 -2.62 19.11
C SER A 28 -7.95 -2.60 20.55
N SER A 29 -7.57 -3.75 21.08
CA SER A 29 -6.98 -3.82 22.42
C SER A 29 -5.65 -3.06 22.50
N PRO A 30 -5.22 -2.62 23.69
CA PRO A 30 -3.92 -1.96 23.86
C PRO A 30 -2.75 -2.77 23.26
N ALA A 31 -2.75 -4.09 23.47
CA ALA A 31 -1.74 -4.98 22.89
C ALA A 31 -1.75 -4.99 21.35
N ARG A 32 -2.93 -4.95 20.71
CA ARG A 32 -3.02 -4.87 19.25
C ARG A 32 -2.57 -3.52 18.70
N ARG A 33 -2.86 -2.42 19.41
CA ARG A 33 -2.38 -1.07 19.03
C ARG A 33 -0.86 -1.00 19.10
N GLU A 34 -0.28 -1.53 20.16
CA GLU A 34 1.17 -1.63 20.33
C GLU A 34 1.82 -2.43 19.19
N VAL A 35 1.31 -3.64 18.92
CA VAL A 35 1.84 -4.50 17.84
C VAL A 35 1.65 -3.85 16.48
N PHE A 36 0.52 -3.17 16.23
CA PHE A 36 0.28 -2.47 14.97
C PHE A 36 1.29 -1.36 14.70
N LEU A 37 1.60 -0.53 15.70
CA LEU A 37 2.53 0.59 15.53
C LEU A 37 3.99 0.11 15.40
N THR A 38 4.41 -0.84 16.24
CA THR A 38 5.76 -1.42 16.20
C THR A 38 5.98 -2.21 14.90
N SER A 39 5.12 -3.18 14.61
CA SER A 39 5.24 -4.04 13.43
C SER A 39 5.01 -3.26 12.13
N GLY A 40 4.17 -2.23 12.15
CA GLY A 40 4.00 -1.31 11.02
C GLY A 40 5.30 -0.58 10.66
N SER A 41 6.03 -0.09 11.67
CA SER A 41 7.33 0.56 11.49
C SER A 41 8.39 -0.41 10.95
N ASP A 42 8.42 -1.63 11.50
CA ASP A 42 9.32 -2.69 11.05
C ASP A 42 9.02 -3.13 9.61
N MET A 43 7.74 -3.24 9.25
CA MET A 43 7.29 -3.53 7.89
C MET A 43 7.78 -2.46 6.92
N ILE A 44 7.62 -1.17 7.22
CA ILE A 44 8.11 -0.09 6.37
C ILE A 44 9.63 -0.21 6.19
N THR A 45 10.38 -0.42 7.27
CA THR A 45 11.83 -0.60 7.22
C THR A 45 12.22 -1.83 6.39
N PHE A 46 11.49 -2.94 6.50
CA PHE A 46 11.68 -4.12 5.66
C PHE A 46 11.44 -3.84 4.18
N LEU A 47 10.34 -3.17 3.82
CA LEU A 47 10.02 -2.84 2.44
C LEU A 47 11.07 -1.92 1.81
N LEU A 48 11.53 -0.90 2.54
CA LEU A 48 12.60 -0.01 2.09
C LEU A 48 13.89 -0.78 1.82
N ARG A 49 14.27 -1.72 2.70
CA ARG A 49 15.45 -2.61 2.49
C ARG A 49 15.29 -3.53 1.28
N LYS A 50 14.06 -3.90 0.91
CA LYS A 50 13.76 -4.71 -0.28
C LYS A 50 13.66 -3.89 -1.57
N GLY A 51 13.94 -2.59 -1.51
CA GLY A 51 13.99 -1.70 -2.67
C GLY A 51 12.69 -0.96 -2.96
N VAL A 52 11.65 -1.15 -2.13
CA VAL A 52 10.43 -0.34 -2.24
C VAL A 52 10.75 1.11 -1.88
N ARG A 53 10.31 2.05 -2.70
CA ARG A 53 10.55 3.49 -2.53
C ARG A 53 9.25 4.19 -2.16
N LEU A 54 9.28 4.83 -0.99
CA LEU A 54 8.15 5.54 -0.41
C LEU A 54 8.48 7.02 -0.19
N VAL A 55 7.46 7.85 -0.39
CA VAL A 55 7.45 9.27 -0.07
C VAL A 55 6.36 9.53 0.97
N ARG A 56 6.58 10.51 1.84
CA ARG A 56 5.54 10.96 2.76
C ARG A 56 4.46 11.72 1.97
N CYS A 57 3.28 11.82 2.55
CA CYS A 57 2.22 12.71 2.09
C CYS A 57 2.17 14.01 2.94
N PRO A 58 3.01 15.04 2.67
CA PRO A 58 2.93 16.36 3.32
C PRO A 58 1.57 17.05 3.36
N GLY A 59 1.05 17.32 4.55
CA GLY A 59 -0.22 18.04 4.73
C GLY A 59 -1.45 17.16 4.52
N TRP A 60 -1.27 15.86 4.38
CA TRP A 60 -2.34 14.88 4.53
C TRP A 60 -2.48 14.52 6.00
N SER A 61 -3.13 15.41 6.77
CA SER A 61 -3.31 15.23 8.21
C SER A 61 -3.99 13.92 8.55
N ASP A 62 -3.82 13.47 9.79
CA ASP A 62 -4.73 12.47 10.33
C ASP A 62 -6.18 12.99 10.25
N TYR A 63 -7.16 12.07 10.28
CA TYR A 63 -8.57 12.45 10.17
C TYR A 63 -9.08 13.28 11.36
N TYR A 64 -8.48 13.07 12.54
CA TYR A 64 -8.86 13.76 13.77
C TYR A 64 -7.64 14.46 14.40
N PRO A 65 -6.98 15.41 13.71
CA PRO A 65 -5.67 15.89 14.11
C PRO A 65 -5.68 16.74 15.39
N ASN A 66 -6.87 17.15 15.84
CA ASN A 66 -7.08 17.89 17.09
C ASN A 66 -7.18 16.98 18.34
N HIS A 67 -7.25 15.66 18.14
CA HIS A 67 -7.26 14.68 19.23
C HIS A 67 -5.86 14.46 19.79
N LYS A 68 -5.79 13.87 20.98
CA LYS A 68 -4.52 13.62 21.66
C LYS A 68 -3.61 12.78 20.76
N GLY A 69 -2.37 13.22 20.55
CA GLY A 69 -1.43 12.53 19.66
C GLY A 69 -1.77 12.66 18.16
N GLY A 70 -2.74 13.48 17.76
CA GLY A 70 -3.05 13.75 16.35
C GLY A 70 -1.93 14.54 15.66
N ASN A 71 -1.73 14.29 14.36
CA ASN A 71 -0.68 14.94 13.57
C ASN A 71 -1.26 15.68 12.35
N THR A 72 -1.18 17.01 12.39
CA THR A 72 -1.64 17.90 11.30
C THR A 72 -0.74 17.84 10.06
N ALA A 73 0.55 17.53 10.24
CA ALA A 73 1.49 17.41 9.13
C ALA A 73 1.28 16.11 8.35
N GLY A 74 0.69 15.08 8.96
CA GLY A 74 0.32 13.82 8.34
C GLY A 74 1.38 12.73 8.48
N ARG A 75 0.93 11.51 8.78
CA ARG A 75 1.78 10.30 8.94
C ARG A 75 1.79 9.38 7.71
N GLY A 76 0.90 9.62 6.76
CA GLY A 76 0.77 8.81 5.55
C GLY A 76 2.02 8.80 4.68
N VAL A 77 2.28 7.64 4.07
CA VAL A 77 3.30 7.44 3.03
C VAL A 77 2.65 6.76 1.83
N GLU A 78 3.20 7.01 0.65
CA GLU A 78 2.76 6.43 -0.62
C GLU A 78 3.95 6.03 -1.50
N GLY A 79 3.72 5.15 -2.47
CA GLY A 79 4.74 4.76 -3.44
C GLY A 79 5.08 5.91 -4.39
N ILE A 80 6.36 6.05 -4.76
CA ILE A 80 6.76 6.96 -5.84
C ILE A 80 6.13 6.55 -7.18
N PRO A 81 6.03 7.44 -8.19
CA PRO A 81 5.63 7.01 -9.53
C PRO A 81 6.55 5.89 -10.03
N PHE A 82 5.97 4.77 -10.44
CA PHE A 82 6.68 3.54 -10.82
C PHE A 82 6.33 3.16 -12.26
N ASP A 83 7.34 2.79 -13.06
CA ASP A 83 7.13 2.40 -14.46
C ASP A 83 6.69 0.93 -14.53
N ALA A 84 5.48 0.67 -15.03
CA ALA A 84 4.94 -0.68 -15.13
C ALA A 84 5.84 -1.62 -15.96
N ALA A 85 6.63 -1.08 -16.90
CA ALA A 85 7.55 -1.86 -17.72
C ALA A 85 8.61 -2.62 -16.88
N GLU A 86 8.93 -2.14 -15.67
CA GLU A 86 9.87 -2.82 -14.77
C GLU A 86 9.38 -4.20 -14.31
N LEU A 87 8.07 -4.50 -14.45
CA LEU A 87 7.46 -5.78 -14.11
C LEU A 87 7.56 -6.82 -15.22
N GLY A 88 7.95 -6.44 -16.44
CA GLY A 88 7.95 -7.35 -17.59
C GLY A 88 6.57 -7.96 -17.83
N SER A 89 6.48 -9.29 -17.91
CA SER A 89 5.23 -10.03 -18.16
C SER A 89 4.18 -9.95 -17.06
N TRP A 90 4.48 -9.27 -15.95
CA TRP A 90 3.54 -9.04 -14.84
C TRP A 90 2.88 -7.66 -14.88
N SER A 91 3.25 -6.78 -15.82
CA SER A 91 2.75 -5.40 -15.87
C SER A 91 1.24 -5.32 -16.03
N ASP A 92 0.64 -6.21 -16.82
CA ASP A 92 -0.79 -6.31 -17.09
C ASP A 92 -1.60 -6.94 -15.94
N LYS A 93 -0.92 -7.53 -14.95
CA LYS A 93 -1.55 -8.24 -13.82
C LYS A 93 -1.75 -7.35 -12.60
N VAL A 94 -1.18 -6.14 -12.61
CA VAL A 94 -1.39 -5.17 -11.54
C VAL A 94 -2.71 -4.45 -11.77
N GLN A 95 -3.54 -4.41 -10.72
CA GLN A 95 -4.79 -3.65 -10.76
C GLN A 95 -4.52 -2.18 -11.12
N PRO A 96 -5.22 -1.62 -12.13
CA PRO A 96 -4.99 -0.25 -12.53
C PRO A 96 -5.28 0.75 -11.41
N SER A 97 -4.49 1.83 -11.33
CA SER A 97 -4.82 2.92 -10.41
C SER A 97 -6.13 3.60 -10.80
N MET A 98 -6.90 4.10 -9.83
CA MET A 98 -8.07 4.96 -10.13
C MET A 98 -7.68 6.19 -10.97
N ALA A 99 -6.46 6.69 -10.80
CA ALA A 99 -5.90 7.79 -11.57
C ALA A 99 -5.71 7.46 -13.07
N LYS A 100 -5.68 6.17 -13.46
CA LYS A 100 -5.58 5.75 -14.87
C LYS A 100 -6.73 6.31 -15.70
N ASN A 101 -7.94 6.37 -15.14
CA ASN A 101 -9.11 6.93 -15.83
C ASN A 101 -9.00 8.44 -16.07
N PHE A 102 -8.24 9.15 -15.23
CA PHE A 102 -7.93 10.58 -15.42
C PHE A 102 -6.71 10.79 -16.32
N GLY A 103 -5.99 9.73 -16.68
CA GLY A 103 -4.82 9.77 -17.56
C GLY A 103 -3.62 10.51 -16.98
N PHE A 104 -3.60 10.78 -15.68
CA PHE A 104 -2.52 11.51 -15.00
C PHE A 104 -1.73 10.60 -14.05
N ALA A 105 -0.41 10.77 -14.05
CA ALA A 105 0.43 10.24 -12.98
C ALA A 105 0.40 11.26 -11.84
N VAL A 106 -0.38 11.02 -10.78
CA VAL A 106 -0.62 11.96 -9.67
C VAL A 106 -0.45 11.26 -8.33
N LEU A 107 0.26 11.91 -7.42
CA LEU A 107 0.39 11.53 -6.02
C LEU A 107 -0.74 12.12 -5.18
N THR A 108 -1.03 11.53 -4.03
CA THR A 108 -2.17 11.91 -3.16
C THR A 108 -2.26 13.42 -2.92
N ASN A 109 -1.14 14.07 -2.61
CA ASN A 109 -1.13 15.50 -2.29
C ASN A 109 -1.06 16.43 -3.48
N GLU A 110 -0.64 15.92 -4.63
CA GLU A 110 -0.65 16.70 -5.86
C GLU A 110 -2.08 16.87 -6.36
N LEU A 111 -2.98 15.90 -6.10
CA LEU A 111 -4.37 15.94 -6.55
C LEU A 111 -5.09 17.21 -6.08
N ARG A 112 -4.93 17.60 -4.81
CA ARG A 112 -5.50 18.84 -4.28
C ARG A 112 -4.98 20.06 -5.05
N SER A 113 -3.69 20.10 -5.33
CA SER A 113 -3.07 21.21 -6.07
C SER A 113 -3.55 21.27 -7.52
N VAL A 114 -3.76 20.12 -8.16
CA VAL A 114 -4.32 20.01 -9.52
C VAL A 114 -5.77 20.49 -9.56
N GLN A 115 -6.60 20.11 -8.58
CA GLN A 115 -8.00 20.55 -8.50
C GLN A 115 -8.14 22.06 -8.32
N TYR A 116 -7.22 22.67 -7.54
CA TYR A 116 -7.23 24.10 -7.23
C TYR A 116 -6.10 24.87 -7.92
N PHE A 117 -5.67 24.42 -9.11
CA PHE A 117 -4.49 24.96 -9.81
C PHE A 117 -4.56 26.47 -10.05
N ASN A 118 -5.76 27.03 -10.19
CA ASN A 118 -6.00 28.46 -10.43
C ASN A 118 -6.11 29.31 -9.17
N ARG A 119 -6.00 28.72 -7.97
CA ARG A 119 -6.20 29.43 -6.69
C ARG A 119 -4.92 29.99 -6.08
N ALA A 120 -3.75 29.48 -6.45
CA ALA A 120 -2.47 29.96 -5.93
C ALA A 120 -1.31 29.65 -6.89
N PRO A 121 -0.26 30.50 -6.94
CA PRO A 121 0.94 30.25 -7.77
C PRO A 121 1.63 28.92 -7.47
N ARG A 122 1.67 28.51 -6.20
CA ARG A 122 2.23 27.21 -5.79
C ARG A 122 1.40 26.03 -6.32
N ALA A 123 0.08 26.12 -6.25
CA ALA A 123 -0.82 25.08 -6.77
C ALA A 123 -0.69 24.95 -8.29
N PHE A 124 -0.59 26.09 -8.99
CA PHE A 124 -0.31 26.13 -10.42
C PHE A 124 1.01 25.44 -10.77
N ALA A 125 2.09 25.76 -10.06
CA ALA A 125 3.41 25.15 -10.30
C ALA A 125 3.39 23.62 -10.12
N VAL A 126 2.71 23.11 -9.08
CA VAL A 126 2.55 21.66 -8.86
C VAL A 126 1.73 21.03 -9.99
N ALA A 127 0.63 21.65 -10.41
CA ALA A 127 -0.18 21.16 -11.52
C ALA A 127 0.62 21.09 -12.83
N MET A 128 1.43 22.11 -13.12
CA MET A 128 2.33 22.11 -14.27
C MET A 128 3.39 21.01 -14.19
N HIS A 129 3.92 20.72 -13.00
CA HIS A 129 4.87 19.62 -12.80
C HIS A 129 4.22 18.25 -13.05
N VAL A 130 3.01 18.03 -12.54
CA VAL A 130 2.22 16.81 -12.78
C VAL A 130 1.93 16.63 -14.28
N PHE A 131 1.53 17.71 -14.95
CA PHE A 131 1.28 17.70 -16.39
C PHE A 131 2.55 17.37 -17.17
N ALA A 132 3.66 18.04 -16.86
CA ALA A 132 4.96 17.78 -17.50
C ALA A 132 5.41 16.33 -17.31
N ARG A 133 5.32 15.77 -16.09
CA ARG A 133 5.63 14.36 -15.79
C ARG A 133 4.73 13.42 -16.59
N THR A 134 3.44 13.70 -16.64
CA THR A 134 2.45 12.89 -17.37
C THR A 134 2.75 12.91 -18.88
N MET A 135 2.99 14.09 -19.46
CA MET A 135 3.35 14.22 -20.87
C MET A 135 4.68 13.54 -21.20
N ALA A 136 5.69 13.72 -20.34
CA ALA A 136 6.98 13.06 -20.49
C ALA A 136 6.87 11.53 -20.46
N ALA A 137 5.99 10.98 -19.61
CA ALA A 137 5.70 9.55 -19.58
C ALA A 137 4.98 9.09 -20.85
N ARG A 138 3.96 9.83 -21.31
CA ARG A 138 3.23 9.53 -22.56
C ARG A 138 4.15 9.53 -23.79
N ILE A 139 5.00 10.56 -23.93
CA ILE A 139 5.97 10.65 -25.02
C ILE A 139 6.93 9.45 -25.00
N ARG A 140 7.35 9.02 -23.79
CA ARG A 140 8.19 7.83 -23.60
C ARG A 140 7.40 6.51 -23.64
N ARG A 141 6.09 6.55 -23.88
CA ARG A 141 5.18 5.38 -23.86
C ARG A 141 5.28 4.56 -22.57
N ARG A 142 5.45 5.24 -21.43
CA ARG A 142 5.53 4.63 -20.10
C ARG A 142 4.18 4.67 -19.41
N GLU A 143 3.76 3.54 -18.85
CA GLU A 143 2.62 3.47 -17.94
C GLU A 143 3.12 3.71 -16.51
N MET A 144 2.84 4.91 -16.00
CA MET A 144 3.25 5.29 -14.65
C MET A 144 2.17 4.90 -13.63
N LEU A 145 2.49 3.92 -12.79
CA LEU A 145 1.70 3.52 -11.64
C LEU A 145 1.96 4.47 -10.47
N THR A 146 0.90 4.86 -9.77
CA THR A 146 0.95 5.78 -8.61
C THR A 146 0.12 5.23 -7.46
N ASN A 147 0.24 5.83 -6.27
CA ASN A 147 -0.53 5.48 -5.08
C ASN A 147 -0.43 3.97 -4.76
N GLY A 148 -1.55 3.30 -4.44
CA GLY A 148 -1.58 1.87 -4.14
C GLY A 148 -1.07 0.97 -5.28
N ALA A 149 -1.30 1.33 -6.54
CA ALA A 149 -0.81 0.55 -7.69
C ALA A 149 0.73 0.55 -7.76
N SER A 150 1.36 1.69 -7.43
CA SER A 150 2.83 1.75 -7.31
C SER A 150 3.33 0.87 -6.17
N LEU A 151 2.69 0.90 -5.00
CA LEU A 151 3.11 0.08 -3.87
C LEU A 151 3.06 -1.41 -4.21
N ILE A 152 1.94 -1.88 -4.78
CA ILE A 152 1.78 -3.28 -5.21
C ILE A 152 2.80 -3.66 -6.28
N ALA A 153 3.02 -2.80 -7.29
CA ALA A 153 4.00 -3.05 -8.34
C ALA A 153 5.42 -3.17 -7.77
N GLN A 154 5.83 -2.28 -6.87
CA GLN A 154 7.16 -2.34 -6.25
C GLN A 154 7.33 -3.61 -5.40
N MET A 155 6.32 -3.98 -4.61
CA MET A 155 6.35 -5.24 -3.85
C MET A 155 6.44 -6.46 -4.77
N LEU A 156 5.64 -6.48 -5.84
CA LEU A 156 5.66 -7.53 -6.86
C LEU A 156 7.03 -7.63 -7.54
N LYS A 157 7.65 -6.48 -7.88
CA LYS A 157 9.01 -6.42 -8.42
C LYS A 157 10.02 -7.04 -7.45
N SER A 158 9.94 -6.71 -6.16
CA SER A 158 10.81 -7.31 -5.14
C SER A 158 10.61 -8.82 -5.03
N LEU A 159 9.35 -9.30 -5.12
CA LEU A 159 9.02 -10.73 -5.11
C LEU A 159 9.55 -11.49 -6.33
N ILE A 160 9.36 -10.94 -7.53
CA ILE A 160 9.90 -11.51 -8.78
C ILE A 160 11.43 -11.55 -8.75
N GLY A 161 12.07 -10.58 -8.09
CA GLY A 161 13.52 -10.53 -7.92
C GLY A 161 14.09 -11.47 -6.84
N LEU A 162 13.26 -12.17 -6.07
CA LEU A 162 13.74 -13.22 -5.17
C LEU A 162 14.22 -14.40 -6.04
N ALA A 163 15.46 -14.85 -5.81
CA ALA A 163 16.09 -15.88 -6.61
C ALA A 163 15.20 -17.15 -6.73
N ASP A 164 15.19 -17.71 -7.93
CA ASP A 164 14.55 -18.98 -8.32
C ASP A 164 13.02 -18.96 -8.49
N GLY A 165 12.38 -17.80 -8.56
CA GLY A 165 10.93 -17.72 -8.80
C GLY A 165 10.10 -18.31 -7.66
N ARG A 166 10.66 -18.33 -6.45
CA ARG A 166 10.00 -18.78 -5.23
C ARG A 166 9.75 -17.60 -4.27
N PRO A 167 8.54 -17.48 -3.70
CA PRO A 167 7.38 -18.36 -3.88
C PRO A 167 6.72 -18.20 -5.26
N PRO A 168 6.05 -19.23 -5.79
CA PRO A 168 5.28 -19.10 -7.02
C PRO A 168 4.15 -18.09 -6.84
N LEU A 169 3.90 -17.30 -7.89
CA LEU A 169 2.81 -16.33 -7.94
C LEU A 169 1.72 -16.85 -8.86
N TRP A 170 0.52 -17.06 -8.33
CA TRP A 170 -0.62 -17.54 -9.11
C TRP A 170 -1.72 -16.47 -9.17
N THR A 171 -2.13 -16.15 -10.39
CA THR A 171 -3.37 -15.41 -10.67
C THR A 171 -4.48 -16.38 -11.05
N ASN A 172 -5.72 -15.91 -11.15
CA ASN A 172 -6.88 -16.74 -11.54
C ASN A 172 -7.00 -18.02 -10.68
N THR A 173 -6.71 -17.89 -9.39
CA THR A 173 -6.72 -19.00 -8.42
C THR A 173 -7.60 -18.60 -7.26
N THR A 174 -8.74 -19.27 -7.13
CA THR A 174 -9.71 -19.01 -6.06
C THR A 174 -9.47 -19.98 -4.93
N MET A 175 -9.30 -19.48 -3.71
CA MET A 175 -9.34 -20.34 -2.52
C MET A 175 -10.78 -20.78 -2.26
N GLU A 176 -11.00 -22.09 -2.10
CA GLU A 176 -12.33 -22.65 -1.84
C GLU A 176 -12.50 -23.04 -0.37
N ASP A 177 -11.47 -23.62 0.25
CA ASP A 177 -11.56 -24.11 1.63
C ASP A 177 -10.18 -24.22 2.30
N LEU A 178 -10.19 -24.25 3.63
CA LEU A 178 -9.02 -24.64 4.43
C LEU A 178 -8.96 -26.16 4.55
N ILE A 179 -7.74 -26.70 4.57
CA ILE A 179 -7.53 -28.12 4.88
C ILE A 179 -7.14 -28.19 6.36
N VAL A 180 -7.94 -28.90 7.15
CA VAL A 180 -7.79 -29.01 8.60
C VAL A 180 -7.62 -30.48 8.98
N GLU A 181 -6.56 -30.77 9.72
CA GLU A 181 -6.25 -32.09 10.28
C GLU A 181 -6.00 -31.91 11.78
N ASP A 182 -6.67 -32.71 12.61
CA ASP A 182 -6.55 -32.67 14.08
C ASP A 182 -6.68 -31.25 14.69
N GLY A 183 -7.59 -30.45 14.14
CA GLY A 183 -7.83 -29.07 14.58
C GLY A 183 -6.78 -28.05 14.13
N ARG A 184 -5.76 -28.45 13.36
CA ARG A 184 -4.73 -27.58 12.78
C ARG A 184 -4.99 -27.37 11.29
N VAL A 185 -4.91 -26.11 10.85
CA VAL A 185 -4.85 -25.78 9.42
C VAL A 185 -3.51 -26.26 8.85
N VAL A 186 -3.57 -27.21 7.91
CA VAL A 186 -2.39 -27.81 7.24
C VAL A 186 -2.29 -27.43 5.77
N GLY A 187 -3.26 -26.71 5.22
CA GLY A 187 -3.26 -26.33 3.82
C GLY A 187 -4.47 -25.55 3.37
N ALA A 188 -4.58 -25.35 2.07
CA ALA A 188 -5.73 -24.74 1.43
C ALA A 188 -6.10 -25.49 0.14
N ARG A 189 -7.40 -25.63 -0.10
CA ARG A 189 -7.96 -26.11 -1.36
C ARG A 189 -8.20 -24.91 -2.26
N VAL A 190 -7.70 -24.97 -3.49
CA VAL A 190 -7.83 -23.88 -4.47
C VAL A 190 -8.37 -24.42 -5.79
N LYS A 191 -9.13 -23.59 -6.50
CA LYS A 191 -9.54 -23.83 -7.88
C LYS A 191 -8.69 -22.99 -8.83
N ARG A 192 -8.02 -23.64 -9.76
CA ARG A 192 -7.13 -23.01 -10.73
C ARG A 192 -7.21 -23.74 -12.07
N ASP A 193 -7.35 -22.97 -13.16
CA ASP A 193 -7.37 -23.51 -14.53
C ASP A 193 -8.40 -24.65 -14.71
N GLY A 194 -9.54 -24.55 -14.01
CA GLY A 194 -10.62 -25.54 -14.01
C GLY A 194 -10.42 -26.75 -13.08
N ALA A 195 -9.24 -26.92 -12.50
CA ALA A 195 -8.90 -28.02 -11.61
C ALA A 195 -8.90 -27.60 -10.13
N THR A 196 -9.29 -28.52 -9.24
CA THR A 196 -9.16 -28.35 -7.80
C THR A 196 -7.81 -28.92 -7.34
N LEU A 197 -7.02 -28.08 -6.67
CA LEU A 197 -5.70 -28.41 -6.16
C LEU A 197 -5.69 -28.29 -4.63
N SER A 198 -4.88 -29.11 -3.96
CA SER A 198 -4.60 -28.99 -2.53
C SER A 198 -3.16 -28.52 -2.33
N ILE A 199 -2.98 -27.42 -1.60
CA ILE A 199 -1.67 -26.85 -1.28
C ILE A 199 -1.36 -27.13 0.18
N GLU A 200 -0.30 -27.90 0.45
CA GLU A 200 0.24 -28.13 1.80
C GLU A 200 0.92 -26.85 2.32
N ALA A 201 0.58 -26.46 3.56
CA ALA A 201 1.11 -25.30 4.24
C ALA A 201 1.77 -25.70 5.57
N ARG A 202 3.06 -26.07 5.51
CA ARG A 202 3.83 -26.58 6.66
C ARG A 202 3.81 -25.68 7.89
N ARG A 203 3.84 -24.36 7.68
CA ARG A 203 3.88 -23.37 8.77
C ARG A 203 2.50 -22.83 9.12
N GLY A 204 1.69 -22.55 8.10
CA GLY A 204 0.32 -22.07 8.24
C GLY A 204 -0.15 -21.34 6.99
N VAL A 205 -1.39 -20.87 7.01
CA VAL A 205 -2.04 -20.13 5.93
C VAL A 205 -2.29 -18.70 6.39
N LEU A 206 -1.88 -17.71 5.58
CA LEU A 206 -2.19 -16.29 5.80
C LEU A 206 -3.33 -15.85 4.88
N LEU A 207 -4.49 -15.55 5.46
CA LEU A 207 -5.63 -15.00 4.72
C LEU A 207 -5.58 -13.47 4.70
N ALA A 208 -5.20 -12.92 3.54
CA ALA A 208 -5.19 -11.48 3.26
C ALA A 208 -6.05 -11.16 2.02
N ALA A 209 -7.26 -11.72 1.97
CA ALA A 209 -8.13 -11.76 0.79
C ALA A 209 -9.22 -10.65 0.74
N GLY A 210 -9.15 -9.65 1.63
CA GLY A 210 -10.18 -8.61 1.76
C GLY A 210 -11.31 -8.98 2.72
N GLY A 211 -12.42 -8.25 2.66
CA GLY A 211 -13.62 -8.46 3.49
C GLY A 211 -14.91 -8.48 2.63
N PHE A 212 -16.08 -8.54 3.27
CA PHE A 212 -17.38 -8.80 2.62
C PHE A 212 -18.09 -7.57 2.03
N GLY A 213 -17.35 -6.61 1.47
CA GLY A 213 -17.90 -5.32 1.02
C GLY A 213 -18.60 -5.33 -0.35
N HIS A 214 -18.97 -6.50 -0.87
CA HIS A 214 -19.48 -6.72 -2.23
C HIS A 214 -20.70 -7.63 -2.23
#